data_AF-A0A956BZ09-F1
#
_entry.id   AF-A0A956BZ09-F1
#
_cell.length_a   1.000
_cell.length_b   1.000
_cell.length_c   1.000
_cell.angle_alpha   90.00
_cell.angle_beta   90.00
_cell.angle_gamma   90.00
#
_symmetry.space_group_name_H-M   'P 1'
#
loop_
_entity.id
_entity.type
_entity.pdbx_description
1 polymer ?
#
loop_
_entity_poly.entity_id
_entity_poly.type
_entity_poly.pdbx_seq_one_letter_code
_entity_poly.pdbx_strand_id
1 'polypeptide(L)'
;MVLADSTIVEVGAVAPLKWVAPALAGNSLGELWAYQSASGEFEVVDKETGTILRTIDGEGKLPVGNGAKFAKALAQWGGHWYAFTAEKTSGTASATSVHRYNPEDGSFMKVASIDGHVRGASASTCAPPRVL
;
A
#
# COMPACT_ATOMS: atom_id res chain seq x y z
N MET A 1 -9.14 -18.97 26.08
CA MET A 1 -7.80 -18.37 25.85
C MET A 1 -7.94 -16.90 26.14
N VAL A 2 -7.48 -16.46 27.31
CA VAL A 2 -7.51 -15.05 27.71
C VAL A 2 -6.26 -14.42 27.09
N LEU A 3 -6.44 -13.47 26.17
CA LEU A 3 -5.32 -12.67 25.67
C LEU A 3 -4.79 -11.89 26.87
N ALA A 4 -3.51 -12.10 27.21
CA ALA A 4 -2.84 -11.37 28.27
C ALA A 4 -2.93 -9.86 28.01
N ASP A 5 -2.89 -9.10 29.10
CA ASP A 5 -2.96 -7.64 29.14
C ASP A 5 -1.99 -7.02 28.12
N SER A 6 -2.51 -6.62 26.96
CA SER A 6 -1.71 -6.07 25.88
C SER A 6 -1.51 -4.58 26.14
N THR A 7 -0.39 -4.22 26.76
CA THR A 7 0.03 -2.82 26.81
C THR A 7 0.39 -2.35 25.40
N ILE A 8 -0.33 -1.34 24.92
CA ILE A 8 0.07 -0.60 23.72
C ILE A 8 1.38 0.10 24.06
N VAL A 9 2.46 -0.36 23.43
CA VAL A 9 3.75 0.34 23.47
C VAL A 9 3.81 1.22 22.23
N GLU A 10 3.87 2.53 22.44
CA GLU A 10 4.25 3.43 21.37
C GLU A 10 5.71 3.13 21.01
N VAL A 11 5.93 2.54 19.83
CA VAL A 11 7.27 2.22 19.32
C VAL A 11 7.99 3.44 18.72
N GLY A 12 7.41 4.63 18.89
CA GLY A 12 7.89 5.90 18.37
C GLY A 12 6.96 6.49 17.31
N ALA A 13 7.24 7.74 16.94
CA ALA A 13 6.65 8.38 15.78
C ALA A 13 7.49 8.08 14.55
N VAL A 14 6.86 7.63 13.46
CA VAL A 14 7.46 7.51 12.14
C VAL A 14 7.72 8.93 11.62
N ALA A 15 8.88 9.50 11.98
CA ALA A 15 9.27 10.87 11.65
C ALA A 15 9.71 10.97 10.19
N PRO A 16 9.30 12.05 9.52
CA PRO A 16 8.19 12.01 8.61
C PRO A 16 8.55 11.24 7.34
N LEU A 17 7.67 10.30 6.96
CA LEU A 17 7.55 9.96 5.55
C LEU A 17 7.42 11.26 4.75
N LYS A 18 8.11 11.37 3.62
CA LYS A 18 8.12 12.56 2.76
C LYS A 18 6.72 12.96 2.23
N TRP A 19 5.67 12.23 2.61
CA TRP A 19 4.32 12.29 2.07
C TRP A 19 3.26 12.50 3.13
N VAL A 20 2.21 13.22 2.74
CA VAL A 20 0.99 13.35 3.53
C VAL A 20 0.07 12.15 3.24
N ALA A 21 -0.18 11.34 4.26
CA ALA A 21 -1.11 10.20 4.25
C ALA A 21 -0.83 9.15 3.14
N PRO A 22 0.32 8.45 3.20
CA PRO A 22 0.57 7.26 2.38
C PRO A 22 -0.31 6.09 2.85
N ALA A 23 -0.61 5.18 1.94
CA ALA A 23 -1.19 3.89 2.30
C ALA A 23 -0.06 2.95 2.75
N LEU A 24 -0.11 2.48 4.00
CA LEU A 24 0.94 1.66 4.61
C LEU A 24 0.47 0.24 4.87
N ALA A 25 1.22 -0.78 4.48
CA ALA A 25 0.88 -2.17 4.74
C ALA A 25 2.13 -3.01 4.99
N GLY A 26 2.04 -3.98 5.91
CA GLY A 26 3.12 -4.93 6.17
C GLY A 26 3.03 -6.19 5.29
N ASN A 27 4.07 -7.01 5.27
CA ASN A 27 4.01 -8.38 4.75
C ASN A 27 4.44 -9.41 5.81
N SER A 28 4.33 -10.70 5.46
CA SER A 28 4.74 -11.82 6.31
C SER A 28 6.25 -11.90 6.57
N LEU A 29 7.08 -11.12 5.87
CA LEU A 29 8.51 -11.00 6.09
C LEU A 29 8.88 -9.89 7.09
N GLY A 30 7.88 -9.17 7.60
CA GLY A 30 8.09 -8.09 8.56
C GLY A 30 8.56 -6.76 7.93
N GLU A 31 8.48 -6.64 6.61
CA GLU A 31 8.72 -5.38 5.88
C GLU A 31 7.48 -4.48 5.95
N LEU A 32 7.70 -3.17 6.06
CA LEU A 32 6.66 -2.16 5.91
C LEU A 32 6.76 -1.54 4.51
N TRP A 33 5.62 -1.50 3.82
CA TRP A 33 5.53 -0.95 2.48
C TRP A 33 4.58 0.25 2.45
N ALA A 34 4.88 1.19 1.57
CA ALA A 34 4.15 2.44 1.44
C ALA A 34 3.81 2.73 -0.02
N TYR A 35 2.59 3.19 -0.25
CA TYR A 35 2.12 3.65 -1.55
C TYR A 35 1.66 5.12 -1.46
N GLN A 36 2.11 5.92 -2.42
CA GLN A 36 1.77 7.34 -2.52
C GLN A 36 1.02 7.64 -3.82
N SER A 37 -0.29 7.86 -3.70
CA SER A 37 -1.18 8.00 -4.86
C SER A 37 -1.03 9.29 -5.68
N ALA A 38 -0.36 10.33 -5.18
CA ALA A 38 -0.11 11.56 -5.93
C ALA A 38 1.18 11.51 -6.75
N SER A 39 2.17 10.69 -6.36
CA SER A 39 3.42 10.50 -7.12
C SER A 39 3.48 9.15 -7.82
N GLY A 40 2.61 8.21 -7.45
CA GLY A 40 2.64 6.83 -7.91
C GLY A 40 3.79 6.02 -7.31
N GLU A 41 4.50 6.58 -6.33
CA GLU A 41 5.65 5.94 -5.69
C GLU A 41 5.20 4.76 -4.82
N PHE A 42 6.00 3.70 -4.90
CA PHE A 42 5.86 2.49 -4.11
C PHE A 42 7.20 2.18 -3.45
N GLU A 43 7.22 2.08 -2.12
CA GLU A 43 8.45 2.11 -1.34
C GLU A 43 8.43 1.10 -0.20
N VAL A 44 9.62 0.63 0.18
CA VAL A 44 9.86 -0.08 1.43
C VAL A 44 10.36 0.92 2.46
N VAL A 45 9.74 0.89 3.64
CA VAL A 45 9.96 1.82 4.72
C VAL A 45 10.53 1.08 5.91
N ASP A 46 11.51 1.71 6.56
CA ASP A 46 12.00 1.28 7.85
C ASP A 46 10.90 1.53 8.89
N LYS A 47 10.38 0.45 9.49
CA LYS A 47 9.25 0.53 10.42
C LYS A 47 9.57 1.20 11.75
N GLU A 48 10.84 1.33 12.11
CA GLU A 48 11.28 1.91 13.37
C GLU A 48 11.52 3.42 13.22
N THR A 49 12.09 3.83 12.09
CA THR A 49 12.54 5.21 11.84
C THR A 49 11.65 5.97 10.86
N GLY A 50 10.92 5.27 9.99
CA GLY A 50 10.18 5.87 8.89
C GLY A 50 10.99 6.22 7.65
N THR A 51 12.29 5.88 7.66
CA THR A 51 13.18 6.16 6.53
C THR A 51 12.81 5.29 5.34
N ILE A 52 12.94 5.83 4.13
CA ILE A 52 12.78 5.07 2.89
C ILE A 52 14.00 4.17 2.73
N LEU A 53 13.81 2.85 2.81
CA LEU A 53 14.87 1.87 2.62
C LEU A 53 15.10 1.58 1.13
N ARG A 54 14.01 1.55 0.36
CA ARG A 54 14.05 1.23 -1.07
C ARG A 54 12.87 1.87 -1.79
N THR A 55 13.15 2.60 -2.86
CA THR A 55 12.14 2.97 -3.85
C THR A 55 12.06 1.88 -4.90
N ILE A 56 10.85 1.47 -5.25
CA ILE A 56 10.62 0.50 -6.30
C ILE A 56 10.62 1.25 -7.63
N ASP A 57 11.77 1.19 -8.29
CA ASP A 57 12.00 1.83 -9.59
C ASP A 57 11.79 0.82 -10.73
N GLY A 58 10.99 1.20 -11.73
CA GLY A 58 10.69 0.42 -12.93
C GLY A 58 9.84 1.24 -13.91
N GLU A 59 9.48 0.68 -15.07
CA GLU A 59 8.52 1.33 -15.99
C GLU A 59 7.13 1.51 -15.35
N GLY A 60 6.86 0.81 -14.24
CA GLY A 60 5.62 0.90 -13.48
C GLY A 60 5.73 1.76 -12.22
N LYS A 61 5.92 3.08 -12.37
CA LYS A 61 5.09 3.93 -11.49
C LYS A 61 3.65 3.54 -11.80
N LEU A 62 2.83 3.30 -10.78
CA LEU A 62 1.39 3.21 -11.04
C LEU A 62 1.02 4.41 -11.91
N PRO A 63 0.33 4.21 -13.05
CA PRO A 63 -0.21 5.34 -13.80
C PRO A 63 -1.15 6.07 -12.86
N VAL A 64 -0.60 7.05 -12.17
CA VAL A 64 -1.33 8.01 -11.40
C VAL A 64 -1.98 8.86 -12.46
N GLY A 65 -3.18 8.44 -12.86
CA GLY A 65 -4.06 9.27 -13.67
C GLY A 65 -4.07 10.66 -13.05
N ASN A 66 -4.26 11.69 -13.88
CA ASN A 66 -4.07 13.11 -13.56
C ASN A 66 -4.92 13.64 -12.37
N GLY A 67 -5.60 12.75 -11.63
CA GLY A 67 -6.30 13.01 -10.38
C GLY A 67 -6.44 11.78 -9.45
N ALA A 68 -5.47 10.85 -9.36
CA ALA A 68 -5.49 9.67 -8.48
C ALA A 68 -5.43 9.99 -6.97
N LYS A 69 -6.28 10.90 -6.50
CA LYS A 69 -6.20 11.53 -5.18
C LYS A 69 -7.15 10.94 -4.14
N PHE A 70 -8.11 10.08 -4.54
CA PHE A 70 -9.26 9.81 -3.68
C PHE A 70 -9.30 8.39 -3.10
N ALA A 71 -9.02 7.32 -3.84
CA ALA A 71 -8.88 5.96 -3.29
C ALA A 71 -7.41 5.63 -3.02
N LYS A 72 -7.08 5.38 -1.74
CA LYS A 72 -5.74 5.09 -1.25
C LYS A 72 -5.81 3.87 -0.35
N ALA A 73 -5.57 2.69 -0.91
CA ALA A 73 -5.42 1.47 -0.14
C ALA A 73 -4.31 0.62 -0.75
N LEU A 74 -3.63 -0.13 0.12
CA LEU A 74 -2.56 -1.04 -0.23
C LEU A 74 -2.81 -2.37 0.49
N ALA A 75 -2.81 -3.48 -0.24
CA ALA A 75 -3.01 -4.78 0.36
C ALA A 75 -1.90 -5.77 -0.01
N GLN A 76 -1.52 -6.63 0.93
CA GLN A 76 -0.75 -7.84 0.67
C GLN A 76 -1.68 -9.04 0.76
N TRP A 77 -1.78 -9.78 -0.34
CA TRP A 77 -2.52 -11.03 -0.37
C TRP A 77 -1.87 -12.07 -1.27
N GLY A 78 -1.69 -13.29 -0.74
CA GLY A 78 -1.12 -14.41 -1.48
C GLY A 78 0.31 -14.17 -1.94
N GLY A 79 1.08 -13.34 -1.23
CA GLY A 79 2.45 -12.98 -1.61
C GLY A 79 2.53 -11.87 -2.66
N HIS A 80 1.41 -11.26 -3.04
CA HIS A 80 1.37 -10.17 -4.01
C HIS A 80 0.89 -8.87 -3.37
N TRP A 81 1.40 -7.76 -3.89
CA TRP A 81 0.95 -6.41 -3.52
C TRP A 81 -0.15 -5.93 -4.47
N TYR A 82 -1.18 -5.31 -3.90
CA TYR A 82 -2.30 -4.73 -4.61
C TYR A 82 -2.50 -3.27 -4.22
N ALA A 83 -2.50 -2.38 -5.21
CA ALA A 83 -2.80 -0.96 -5.03
C ALA A 83 -4.19 -0.65 -5.59
N PHE A 84 -4.98 0.10 -4.80
CA PHE A 84 -6.33 0.52 -5.15
C PHE A 84 -6.29 2.01 -5.45
N THR A 85 -6.56 2.37 -6.70
CA THR A 85 -6.49 3.75 -7.17
C THR A 85 -7.82 4.16 -7.78
N ALA A 86 -8.19 5.43 -7.63
CA ALA A 86 -9.39 5.99 -8.26
C ALA A 86 -9.06 7.38 -8.77
N GLU A 87 -9.47 7.68 -10.00
CA GLU A 87 -9.37 9.01 -10.56
C GLU A 87 -10.38 9.96 -9.91
N LYS A 88 -10.17 11.27 -10.05
CA LYS A 88 -11.15 12.27 -9.67
C LYS A 88 -12.03 12.57 -10.88
N THR A 89 -13.24 12.03 -10.92
CA THR A 89 -14.29 12.59 -11.78
C THR A 89 -15.11 13.57 -10.93
N SER A 90 -15.41 14.76 -11.47
CA SER A 90 -16.05 15.88 -10.77
C SER A 90 -17.22 15.45 -9.85
N GLY A 91 -17.01 15.54 -8.53
CA GLY A 91 -18.08 15.48 -7.51
C GLY A 91 -18.66 14.09 -7.19
N THR A 92 -18.29 13.03 -7.90
CA THR A 92 -18.77 11.67 -7.66
C THR A 92 -17.60 10.70 -7.46
N ALA A 93 -17.79 9.73 -6.57
CA ALA A 93 -16.83 8.67 -6.33
C ALA A 93 -16.61 7.85 -7.62
N SER A 94 -15.43 7.99 -8.22
CA SER A 94 -15.05 7.21 -9.41
C SER A 94 -14.82 5.74 -9.06
N ALA A 95 -14.97 4.86 -10.05
CA ALA A 95 -14.63 3.44 -9.92
C ALA A 95 -13.18 3.26 -9.46
N THR A 96 -12.96 2.30 -8.57
CA THR A 96 -11.64 1.94 -8.09
C THR A 96 -11.01 0.94 -9.05
N SER A 97 -9.82 1.24 -9.56
CA SER A 97 -8.98 0.30 -10.29
C SER A 97 -8.04 -0.43 -9.32
N VAL A 98 -7.96 -1.74 -9.47
CA VAL A 98 -7.09 -2.60 -8.67
C VAL A 98 -5.89 -2.98 -9.52
N HIS A 99 -4.69 -2.73 -9.00
CA HIS A 99 -3.44 -3.01 -9.68
C HIS A 99 -2.61 -4.00 -8.88
N ARG A 100 -2.06 -5.02 -9.52
CA ARG A 100 -1.14 -5.98 -8.91
C ARG A 100 0.30 -5.60 -9.27
N TYR A 101 1.16 -5.58 -8.26
CA TYR A 101 2.61 -5.41 -8.43
C TYR A 101 3.27 -6.71 -8.91
N ASN A 102 4.16 -6.60 -9.89
CA ASN A 102 5.06 -7.66 -10.31
C ASN A 102 6.45 -7.44 -9.69
N PRO A 103 6.91 -8.30 -8.78
CA PRO A 103 8.23 -8.15 -8.16
C PRO A 103 9.40 -8.43 -9.10
N GLU A 104 9.19 -9.11 -10.23
CA GLU A 104 10.27 -9.48 -11.16
C GLU A 104 10.80 -8.28 -11.95
N ASP A 105 9.91 -7.35 -12.34
CA ASP A 105 10.23 -6.21 -13.20
C ASP A 105 9.82 -4.85 -12.59
N GLY A 106 9.25 -4.86 -11.40
CA GLY A 106 8.80 -3.65 -10.71
C GLY A 106 7.52 -3.03 -11.27
N SER A 107 6.83 -3.70 -12.20
CA SER A 107 5.67 -3.14 -12.89
C SER A 107 4.35 -3.30 -12.11
N PHE A 108 3.35 -2.52 -12.51
CA PHE A 108 1.96 -2.68 -12.05
C PHE A 108 1.04 -3.00 -13.21
N MET A 109 0.22 -4.04 -13.04
CA MET A 109 -0.82 -4.41 -14.01
C MET A 109 -2.20 -4.19 -13.40
N LYS A 110 -3.12 -3.56 -14.14
CA LYS A 110 -4.53 -3.49 -13.73
C LYS A 110 -5.15 -4.89 -13.82
N VAL A 111 -5.72 -5.37 -12.72
CA VAL A 111 -6.33 -6.71 -12.62
C VAL A 111 -7.84 -6.68 -12.45
N ALA A 112 -8.40 -5.56 -11.97
CA ALA A 112 -9.84 -5.41 -11.83
C ALA A 112 -10.27 -3.94 -11.79
N SER A 113 -11.58 -3.73 -11.91
CA SER A 113 -12.26 -2.48 -11.56
C SER A 113 -13.46 -2.80 -10.67
N ILE A 114 -13.71 -1.94 -9.70
CA ILE A 114 -14.82 -2.06 -8.75
C ILE A 114 -15.62 -0.77 -8.84
N ASP A 115 -16.94 -0.91 -8.97
CA ASP A 115 -17.85 0.22 -8.88
C ASP A 115 -17.88 0.74 -7.45
N GLY A 116 -17.61 2.04 -7.29
CA GLY A 116 -17.49 2.67 -5.99
C GLY A 116 -16.04 2.82 -5.52
N HIS A 117 -15.92 3.24 -4.27
CA HIS A 117 -14.75 3.94 -3.80
C HIS A 117 -14.13 3.28 -2.56
N VAL A 118 -13.00 2.61 -2.74
CA VAL A 118 -12.23 2.02 -1.64
C VAL A 118 -11.44 3.13 -0.91
N ARG A 119 -11.65 3.31 0.40
CA ARG A 119 -10.87 4.25 1.24
C ARG A 119 -10.17 3.51 2.37
N GLY A 120 -8.91 3.84 2.62
CA GLY A 120 -8.31 3.76 3.95
C GLY A 120 -8.12 2.37 4.56
N ALA A 121 -8.25 1.28 3.80
CA ALA A 121 -7.97 -0.05 4.30
C ALA A 121 -6.66 -0.54 3.70
N SER A 122 -5.57 -0.28 4.41
CA SER A 122 -4.38 -1.09 4.17
C SER A 122 -4.52 -2.41 4.91
N ALA A 123 -4.41 -3.52 4.19
CA ALA A 123 -4.63 -4.85 4.75
C ALA A 123 -3.42 -5.73 4.47
N SER A 124 -2.82 -6.28 5.53
CA SER A 124 -1.87 -7.37 5.40
C SER A 124 -2.60 -8.64 5.80
N THR A 125 -2.71 -9.60 4.89
CA THR A 125 -3.10 -10.94 5.31
C THR A 125 -1.86 -11.65 5.83
N CYS A 126 -1.98 -12.29 6.99
CA CYS A 126 -0.99 -13.26 7.44
C CYS A 126 -1.03 -14.44 6.47
N ALA A 127 -0.33 -14.36 5.34
CA ALA A 127 0.04 -15.56 4.62
C ALA A 127 0.95 -16.33 5.59
N PRO A 128 0.58 -17.54 6.04
CA PRO A 128 1.46 -18.32 6.90
C PRO A 128 2.80 -18.46 6.20
N PRO A 129 3.94 -18.34 6.92
CA PRO A 129 5.24 -18.57 6.30
C PRO A 129 5.19 -19.93 5.62
N ARG A 130 5.50 -20.00 4.32
CA ARG A 130 5.73 -21.30 3.67
C ARG A 130 6.90 -21.93 4.41
N VAL A 131 6.61 -22.95 5.20
CA VAL A 131 7.63 -23.85 5.71
C VAL A 131 8.17 -24.56 4.47
N LEU A 132 9.37 -24.20 4.05
CA LEU A 132 10.16 -24.98 3.09
C LEU A 132 10.85 -26.13 3.82
#